data_AF-A0A0F8VLQ5-F1
#
_entry.id   AF-A0A0F8VLQ5-F1
#
_cell.length_a   1.000
_cell.length_b   1.000
_cell.length_c   1.000
_cell.angle_alpha   90.00
_cell.angle_beta   90.00
_cell.angle_gamma   90.00
#
_symmetry.space_group_name_H-M   'P 1'
#
loop_
_entity.id
_entity.type
_entity.pdbx_description
1 polymer ?
#
loop_
_entity_poly.entity_id
_entity_poly.type
_entity_poly.pdbx_seq_one_letter_code
_entity_poly.pdbx_strand_id
1 'polypeptide(L)'
;MPLQPNHIIKFLNNETETKFRSELIDLLNKRIRFLCFEECERDRIVCTLTPLCSKRFLLKLRIKNHLKIEDLPQFCYSVHKGVIQRDFRNKRVVYKPNDAFVFIIDFLDIFFHGDYRKLNKFISFRNWEESMKIFDDRIQNRNENFKYLLTSNFFIFKFEQNIHIIFLNEEFVLCNANRERLTDLELLFGICKIFADQLFPEINLKLNPTDYVEISVKVPYNVLSKVKDNNSEEFKSKADNYFWNIFWEDLNTLTHYCEELNLQMDKNQNLEITLSISLLTNNYSDDGKRIPLRFRDLRIILNFINRIYTDYFVVWV
;
A
#
# COMPACT_ATOMS: atom_id res chain seq x y z
N MET A 1 -28.12 26.93 -16.16
CA MET A 1 -26.87 26.60 -15.42
C MET A 1 -26.44 25.18 -15.79
N PRO A 2 -25.15 24.92 -16.02
CA PRO A 2 -24.67 23.56 -16.29
C PRO A 2 -24.83 22.65 -15.06
N LEU A 3 -25.07 21.36 -15.29
CA LEU A 3 -25.11 20.36 -14.22
C LEU A 3 -23.78 20.33 -13.45
N GLN A 4 -23.87 20.23 -12.12
CA GLN A 4 -22.73 20.12 -11.22
C GLN A 4 -22.59 18.67 -10.73
N PRO A 5 -21.39 18.21 -10.34
CA PRO A 5 -21.18 16.84 -9.83
C PRO A 5 -22.14 16.47 -8.69
N ASN A 6 -22.38 17.42 -7.77
CA ASN A 6 -23.27 17.20 -6.63
C ASN A 6 -24.74 17.01 -7.02
N HIS A 7 -25.18 17.55 -8.18
CA HIS A 7 -26.53 17.32 -8.68
C HIS A 7 -26.72 15.87 -9.12
N ILE A 8 -25.71 15.30 -9.81
CA ILE A 8 -25.73 13.91 -10.27
C ILE A 8 -25.73 12.95 -9.07
N ILE A 9 -24.88 13.20 -8.08
CA ILE A 9 -24.81 12.37 -6.86
C ILE A 9 -26.15 12.41 -6.10
N LYS A 10 -26.71 13.61 -5.89
CA LYS A 10 -28.02 13.75 -5.22
C LYS A 10 -29.13 13.04 -5.97
N PHE A 11 -29.16 13.14 -7.31
CA PHE A 11 -30.14 12.44 -8.13
C PHE A 11 -30.01 10.92 -7.96
N LEU A 12 -28.80 10.36 -8.12
CA LEU A 12 -28.58 8.92 -7.98
C LEU A 12 -28.94 8.36 -6.60
N ASN A 13 -28.77 9.15 -5.53
CA ASN A 13 -29.07 8.74 -4.16
C ASN A 13 -30.55 8.86 -3.80
N ASN A 14 -31.27 9.85 -4.34
CA ASN A 14 -32.62 10.19 -3.92
C ASN A 14 -33.71 9.73 -4.90
N GLU A 15 -33.35 9.40 -6.13
CA GLU A 15 -34.31 8.97 -7.15
C GLU A 15 -34.90 7.60 -6.82
N THR A 16 -36.21 7.55 -6.66
CA THR A 16 -36.94 6.32 -6.36
C THR A 16 -37.12 5.48 -7.63
N GLU A 17 -37.31 6.12 -8.79
CA GLU A 17 -37.49 5.43 -10.06
C GLU A 17 -36.17 4.81 -10.55
N THR A 18 -36.10 3.49 -10.53
CA THR A 18 -34.92 2.71 -10.95
C THR A 18 -34.59 2.93 -12.42
N LYS A 19 -35.60 3.16 -13.27
CA LYS A 19 -35.43 3.38 -14.70
C LYS A 19 -34.61 4.64 -15.00
N PHE A 20 -34.89 5.77 -14.35
CA PHE A 20 -34.15 7.00 -14.58
C PHE A 20 -32.69 6.90 -14.12
N ARG A 21 -32.44 6.18 -13.01
CA ARG A 21 -31.07 5.86 -12.58
C ARG A 21 -30.34 5.03 -13.63
N SER A 22 -30.99 4.00 -14.18
CA SER A 22 -30.42 3.18 -15.25
C SER A 22 -30.10 4.00 -16.50
N GLU A 23 -31.02 4.85 -16.96
CA GLU A 23 -30.82 5.68 -18.15
C GLU A 23 -29.63 6.64 -18.00
N LEU A 24 -29.48 7.27 -16.83
CA LEU A 24 -28.34 8.14 -16.55
C LEU A 24 -27.02 7.35 -16.52
N ILE A 25 -27.01 6.17 -15.90
CA ILE A 25 -25.83 5.29 -15.86
C ILE A 25 -25.45 4.85 -17.28
N ASP A 26 -26.43 4.53 -18.14
CA ASP A 26 -26.18 4.16 -19.53
C ASP A 26 -25.58 5.31 -20.34
N LEU A 27 -26.06 6.54 -20.14
CA LEU A 27 -25.48 7.73 -20.77
C LEU A 27 -24.03 7.95 -20.31
N LEU A 28 -23.75 7.81 -19.01
CA LEU A 28 -22.39 7.91 -18.48
C LEU A 28 -21.49 6.82 -19.03
N ASN A 29 -21.97 5.58 -19.09
CA ASN A 29 -21.22 4.45 -19.64
C ASN A 29 -20.89 4.66 -21.12
N LYS A 30 -21.86 5.09 -21.93
CA LYS A 30 -21.65 5.45 -23.35
C LYS A 30 -20.57 6.53 -23.51
N ARG A 31 -20.62 7.60 -22.71
CA ARG A 31 -19.61 8.66 -22.75
C ARG A 31 -18.23 8.16 -22.34
N ILE A 32 -18.13 7.37 -21.26
CA ILE A 32 -16.87 6.77 -20.78
C ILE A 32 -16.27 5.85 -21.84
N ARG A 33 -17.09 5.02 -22.49
CA ARG A 33 -16.65 4.14 -23.57
C ARG A 33 -16.11 4.94 -24.74
N PHE A 34 -16.85 5.96 -25.20
CA PHE A 34 -16.39 6.84 -26.28
C PHE A 34 -15.06 7.53 -25.92
N LEU A 35 -14.95 8.10 -24.71
CA LEU A 35 -13.71 8.74 -24.24
C LEU A 35 -12.52 7.78 -24.24
N CYS A 36 -12.69 6.54 -23.76
CA CYS A 36 -11.60 5.57 -23.70
C CYS A 36 -11.19 5.06 -25.09
N PHE A 37 -12.13 4.56 -25.89
CA PHE A 37 -11.86 3.78 -27.09
C PHE A 37 -11.81 4.61 -28.36
N GLU A 38 -12.59 5.69 -28.43
CA GLU A 38 -12.74 6.49 -29.65
C GLU A 38 -11.90 7.76 -29.62
N GLU A 39 -11.70 8.37 -28.44
CA GLU A 39 -10.89 9.59 -28.27
C GLU A 39 -9.47 9.27 -27.79
N CYS A 40 -9.34 8.74 -26.57
CA CYS A 40 -8.05 8.62 -25.90
C CYS A 40 -7.14 7.60 -26.57
N GLU A 41 -7.60 6.36 -26.78
CA GLU A 41 -6.74 5.28 -27.29
C GLU A 41 -6.34 5.47 -28.75
N ARG A 42 -7.21 6.08 -29.58
CA ARG A 42 -6.94 6.31 -31.00
C ARG A 42 -5.77 7.27 -31.20
N ASP A 43 -5.69 8.33 -30.41
CA ASP A 43 -4.52 9.20 -30.39
C ASP A 43 -3.46 8.63 -29.45
N ARG A 44 -2.52 7.88 -30.04
CA ARG A 44 -1.45 7.21 -29.29
C ARG A 44 -0.55 8.18 -28.53
N ILE A 45 -0.37 9.40 -29.02
CA ILE A 45 0.48 10.41 -28.38
C ILE A 45 -0.23 10.92 -27.12
N VAL A 46 -1.49 11.34 -27.26
CA VAL A 46 -2.33 11.77 -26.14
C VAL A 46 -2.46 10.65 -25.12
N CYS A 47 -2.80 9.43 -25.54
CA CYS A 47 -2.92 8.29 -24.65
C CYS A 47 -1.63 8.04 -23.84
N THR A 48 -0.45 8.25 -24.45
CA THR A 48 0.84 7.96 -23.80
C THR A 48 1.25 9.05 -22.82
N LEU A 49 1.18 10.32 -23.25
CA LEU A 49 1.75 11.45 -22.52
C LEU A 49 0.73 12.14 -21.59
N THR A 50 -0.51 12.28 -22.05
CA THR A 50 -1.57 13.06 -21.39
C THR A 50 -2.92 12.35 -21.53
N PRO A 51 -3.09 11.15 -20.92
CA PRO A 51 -4.31 10.39 -21.06
C PRO A 51 -5.53 11.20 -20.57
N LEU A 52 -6.65 11.09 -21.28
CA LEU A 52 -7.89 11.83 -20.97
C LEU A 52 -8.53 11.45 -19.63
N CYS A 53 -8.02 10.42 -18.95
CA CYS A 53 -8.38 10.09 -17.59
C CYS A 53 -7.16 10.20 -16.67
N SER A 54 -7.32 10.96 -15.58
CA SER A 54 -6.25 11.19 -14.61
C SER A 54 -5.75 9.86 -14.03
N LYS A 55 -4.43 9.67 -14.09
CA LYS A 55 -3.75 8.45 -13.60
C LYS A 55 -4.37 7.13 -14.10
N ARG A 56 -5.06 7.17 -15.25
CA ARG A 56 -5.77 6.02 -15.81
C ARG A 56 -6.76 5.35 -14.84
N PHE A 57 -7.43 6.13 -13.98
CA PHE A 57 -8.38 5.55 -13.01
C PHE A 57 -9.50 4.73 -13.66
N LEU A 58 -9.82 4.98 -14.93
CA LEU A 58 -10.79 4.21 -15.71
C LEU A 58 -10.31 2.79 -16.06
N LEU A 59 -9.01 2.51 -16.08
CA LEU A 59 -8.50 1.14 -16.15
C LEU A 59 -8.70 0.43 -14.81
N LYS A 60 -8.33 1.10 -13.72
CA LYS A 60 -8.58 0.62 -12.35
C LYS A 60 -10.05 0.27 -12.15
N LEU A 61 -10.97 1.14 -12.58
CA LEU A 61 -12.41 0.89 -12.50
C LEU A 61 -12.79 -0.42 -13.17
N ARG A 62 -12.31 -0.67 -14.40
CA ARG A 62 -12.65 -1.90 -15.14
C ARG A 62 -12.05 -3.14 -14.48
N ILE A 63 -10.76 -3.10 -14.13
CA ILE A 63 -10.05 -4.25 -13.53
C ILE A 63 -10.67 -4.64 -12.19
N LYS A 64 -10.98 -3.68 -11.33
CA LYS A 64 -11.64 -3.93 -10.04
C LYS A 64 -13.06 -4.46 -10.15
N ASN A 65 -13.67 -4.39 -11.33
CA ASN A 65 -15.01 -4.94 -11.60
C ASN A 65 -14.92 -6.22 -12.46
N HIS A 66 -13.76 -6.89 -12.46
CA HIS A 66 -13.52 -8.17 -13.13
C HIS A 66 -13.78 -8.16 -14.65
N LEU A 67 -13.64 -6.99 -15.30
CA LEU A 67 -13.64 -6.93 -16.76
C LEU A 67 -12.36 -7.59 -17.30
N LYS A 68 -12.49 -8.29 -18.43
CA LYS A 68 -11.37 -9.00 -19.05
C LYS A 68 -10.49 -8.04 -19.85
N ILE A 69 -9.29 -8.50 -20.23
CA ILE A 69 -8.35 -7.75 -21.06
C ILE A 69 -9.01 -7.26 -22.36
N GLU A 70 -9.88 -8.08 -22.96
CA GLU A 70 -10.62 -7.76 -24.19
C GLU A 70 -11.60 -6.58 -24.03
N ASP A 71 -12.07 -6.31 -22.81
CA ASP A 71 -12.95 -5.19 -22.48
C ASP A 71 -12.19 -3.90 -22.11
N LEU A 72 -10.85 -3.95 -22.09
CA LEU A 72 -10.00 -2.80 -21.81
C LEU A 72 -9.58 -2.10 -23.11
N PRO A 73 -9.38 -0.77 -23.07
CA PRO A 73 -8.68 -0.08 -24.15
C PRO A 73 -7.24 -0.60 -24.26
N GLN A 74 -6.97 -1.46 -25.26
CA GLN A 74 -5.79 -2.34 -25.30
C GLN A 74 -4.47 -1.56 -25.33
N PHE A 75 -4.37 -0.54 -26.17
CA PHE A 75 -3.19 0.32 -26.23
C PHE A 75 -3.04 1.16 -24.95
N CYS A 76 -4.14 1.64 -24.37
CA CYS A 76 -4.08 2.35 -23.09
C CYS A 76 -3.57 1.43 -21.95
N TYR A 77 -4.02 0.17 -21.93
CA TYR A 77 -3.55 -0.82 -20.97
C TYR A 77 -2.08 -1.22 -21.22
N SER A 78 -1.66 -1.40 -22.47
CA SER A 78 -0.27 -1.73 -22.80
C SER A 78 0.70 -0.62 -22.38
N VAL A 79 0.34 0.65 -22.57
CA VAL A 79 1.12 1.79 -22.07
C VAL A 79 1.16 1.78 -20.53
N HIS A 80 0.04 1.46 -19.86
CA HIS A 80 0.02 1.35 -18.40
C HIS A 80 1.02 0.30 -17.88
N LYS A 81 1.02 -0.90 -18.47
CA LYS A 81 2.01 -1.94 -18.18
C LYS A 81 3.45 -1.47 -18.43
N GLY A 82 3.67 -0.80 -19.56
CA GLY A 82 4.98 -0.25 -19.91
C GLY A 82 5.49 0.78 -18.90
N VAL A 83 4.61 1.61 -18.34
CA VAL A 83 4.98 2.55 -17.27
C VAL A 83 5.41 1.80 -16.00
N ILE A 84 4.65 0.78 -15.58
CA ILE A 84 4.99 -0.03 -14.39
C ILE A 84 6.33 -0.73 -14.58
N GLN A 85 6.54 -1.38 -15.71
CA GLN A 85 7.79 -2.08 -16.03
C GLN A 85 8.99 -1.13 -16.06
N ARG A 86 8.83 0.06 -16.62
CA ARG A 86 9.88 1.08 -16.66
C ARG A 86 10.22 1.60 -15.27
N ASP A 87 9.20 1.89 -14.46
CA ASP A 87 9.38 2.36 -13.09
C ASP A 87 10.12 1.31 -12.24
N PHE A 88 9.72 0.03 -12.33
CA PHE A 88 10.39 -1.08 -11.67
C PHE A 88 11.87 -1.22 -12.07
N ARG A 89 12.20 -0.95 -13.33
CA ARG A 89 13.58 -0.95 -13.84
C ARG A 89 14.32 0.38 -13.58
N ASN A 90 13.82 1.22 -12.68
CA ASN A 90 14.37 2.53 -12.35
C ASN A 90 14.59 3.46 -13.56
N LYS A 91 13.75 3.31 -14.60
CA LYS A 91 13.78 4.16 -15.80
C LYS A 91 12.83 5.33 -15.65
N ARG A 92 13.11 6.43 -16.37
CA ARG A 92 12.21 7.60 -16.42
C ARG A 92 10.83 7.21 -16.95
N VAL A 93 9.81 7.65 -16.22
CA VAL A 93 8.38 7.47 -16.54
C VAL A 93 7.68 8.83 -16.60
N VAL A 94 6.58 8.88 -17.35
CA VAL A 94 5.75 10.10 -17.50
C VAL A 94 5.03 10.44 -16.19
N TYR A 95 4.66 9.42 -15.42
CA TYR A 95 4.06 9.54 -14.09
C TYR A 95 4.46 8.35 -13.24
N LYS A 96 4.48 8.53 -11.91
CA LYS A 96 4.70 7.42 -10.98
C LYS A 96 3.46 6.52 -10.91
N PRO A 97 3.57 5.21 -11.16
CA PRO A 97 2.44 4.27 -11.20
C PRO A 97 2.03 3.84 -9.78
N ASN A 98 1.75 4.81 -8.91
CA ASN A 98 1.21 4.54 -7.58
C ASN A 98 -0.23 4.02 -7.71
N ASP A 99 -0.56 2.99 -6.93
CA ASP A 99 -1.89 2.38 -6.91
C ASP A 99 -2.36 1.85 -8.28
N ALA A 100 -1.42 1.30 -9.05
CA ALA A 100 -1.67 0.78 -10.39
C ALA A 100 -2.25 -0.63 -10.34
N PHE A 101 -3.29 -0.90 -11.12
CA PHE A 101 -3.93 -2.23 -11.18
C PHE A 101 -3.59 -2.91 -12.51
N VAL A 102 -3.15 -4.17 -12.42
CA VAL A 102 -2.86 -5.04 -13.58
C VAL A 102 -3.35 -6.46 -13.30
N PHE A 103 -3.53 -7.26 -14.34
CA PHE A 103 -3.81 -8.69 -14.17
C PHE A 103 -2.59 -9.44 -13.61
N ILE A 104 -2.85 -10.55 -12.91
CA ILE A 104 -1.80 -11.37 -12.29
C ILE A 104 -0.73 -11.78 -13.30
N ILE A 105 -1.11 -12.28 -14.47
CA ILE A 105 -0.15 -12.72 -15.49
C ILE A 105 0.79 -11.60 -15.93
N ASP A 106 0.28 -10.37 -16.05
CA ASP A 106 1.06 -9.21 -16.46
C ASP A 106 2.00 -8.74 -15.35
N PHE A 107 1.55 -8.78 -14.09
CA PHE A 107 2.43 -8.55 -12.93
C PHE A 107 3.57 -9.56 -12.93
N LEU A 108 3.27 -10.85 -13.07
CA LEU A 108 4.28 -11.90 -13.06
C LEU A 108 5.28 -11.73 -14.22
N ASP A 109 4.84 -11.33 -15.41
CA ASP A 109 5.74 -11.07 -16.54
C ASP A 109 6.64 -9.86 -16.30
N ILE A 110 6.12 -8.81 -15.65
CA ILE A 110 6.90 -7.60 -15.34
C ILE A 110 7.98 -7.88 -14.29
N PHE A 111 7.62 -8.53 -13.18
CA PHE A 111 8.48 -8.67 -11.99
C PHE A 111 9.26 -9.99 -11.97
N PHE A 112 8.72 -11.06 -12.57
CA PHE A 112 9.31 -12.40 -12.56
C PHE A 112 9.45 -12.94 -13.99
N HIS A 113 9.95 -12.09 -14.89
CA HIS A 113 10.18 -12.45 -16.28
C HIS A 113 11.00 -13.75 -16.39
N GLY A 114 10.66 -14.58 -17.38
CA GLY A 114 11.19 -15.94 -17.56
C GLY A 114 10.37 -17.03 -16.87
N ASP A 115 9.87 -16.79 -15.66
CA ASP A 115 9.12 -17.79 -14.88
C ASP A 115 7.60 -17.54 -14.84
N TYR A 116 7.16 -16.38 -15.33
CA TYR A 116 5.77 -15.92 -15.20
C TYR A 116 4.70 -16.92 -15.64
N ARG A 117 4.93 -17.70 -16.72
CA ARG A 117 3.95 -18.69 -17.19
C ARG A 117 3.76 -19.83 -16.19
N LYS A 118 4.87 -20.30 -15.60
CA LYS A 118 4.85 -21.35 -14.57
C LYS A 118 4.21 -20.81 -13.29
N LEU A 119 4.65 -19.63 -12.84
CA LEU A 119 4.07 -18.95 -11.68
C LEU A 119 2.57 -18.71 -11.85
N ASN A 120 2.13 -18.22 -13.01
CA ASN A 120 0.71 -17.99 -13.27
C ASN A 120 -0.07 -19.29 -13.18
N LYS A 121 0.43 -20.37 -13.79
CA LYS A 121 -0.17 -21.70 -13.68
C LYS A 121 -0.27 -22.14 -12.21
N PHE A 122 0.82 -22.08 -11.45
CA PHE A 122 0.82 -22.53 -10.05
C PHE A 122 -0.09 -21.70 -9.17
N ILE A 123 -0.10 -20.37 -9.33
CA ILE A 123 -1.00 -19.48 -8.59
C ILE A 123 -2.46 -19.76 -8.93
N SER A 124 -2.81 -19.91 -10.21
CA SER A 124 -4.19 -20.23 -10.63
C SER A 124 -4.67 -21.57 -10.06
N PHE A 125 -3.79 -22.57 -9.95
CA PHE A 125 -4.11 -23.88 -9.35
C PHE A 125 -3.85 -23.93 -7.84
N ARG A 126 -3.54 -22.81 -7.19
CA ARG A 126 -3.22 -22.71 -5.75
C ARG A 126 -2.09 -23.65 -5.30
N ASN A 127 -1.16 -23.95 -6.20
CA ASN A 127 0.05 -24.71 -5.89
C ASN A 127 1.11 -23.77 -5.28
N TRP A 128 0.92 -23.45 -4.01
CA TRP A 128 1.72 -22.46 -3.30
C TRP A 128 3.14 -22.90 -3.06
N GLU A 129 3.36 -24.18 -2.75
CA GLU A 129 4.68 -24.73 -2.49
C GLU A 129 5.60 -24.56 -3.71
N GLU A 130 5.12 -24.89 -4.91
CA GLU A 130 5.88 -24.71 -6.15
C GLU A 130 6.09 -23.23 -6.50
N SER A 131 5.13 -22.36 -6.18
CA SER A 131 5.28 -20.91 -6.36
C SER A 131 6.38 -20.36 -5.45
N MET A 132 6.39 -20.76 -4.17
CA MET A 132 7.38 -20.34 -3.17
C MET A 132 8.78 -20.86 -3.53
N LYS A 133 8.91 -22.11 -4.00
CA LYS A 133 10.19 -22.64 -4.51
C LYS A 133 10.79 -21.77 -5.61
N ILE A 134 9.98 -21.24 -6.53
CA ILE A 134 10.46 -20.32 -7.57
C ILE A 134 10.90 -18.99 -6.95
N PHE A 135 10.14 -18.43 -6.02
CA PHE A 135 10.53 -17.17 -5.38
C PHE A 135 11.82 -17.32 -4.58
N ASP A 136 11.97 -18.41 -3.83
CA ASP A 136 13.17 -18.71 -3.06
C ASP A 136 14.39 -18.94 -3.96
N ASP A 137 14.24 -19.65 -5.09
CA ASP A 137 15.30 -19.79 -6.10
C ASP A 137 15.76 -18.43 -6.64
N ARG A 138 14.82 -17.51 -6.92
CA ARG A 138 15.16 -16.17 -7.43
C ARG A 138 15.90 -15.33 -6.38
N ILE A 139 15.50 -15.42 -5.13
CA ILE A 139 16.16 -14.72 -4.02
C ILE A 139 17.57 -15.29 -3.77
N GLN A 140 17.67 -16.62 -3.61
CA GLN A 140 18.90 -17.30 -3.18
C GLN A 140 19.92 -17.47 -4.31
N ASN A 141 19.47 -17.89 -5.49
CA ASN A 141 20.37 -18.29 -6.59
C ASN A 141 20.53 -17.21 -7.66
N ARG A 142 19.55 -16.30 -7.81
CA ARG A 142 19.59 -15.23 -8.83
C ARG A 142 19.86 -13.84 -8.25
N ASN A 143 20.06 -13.75 -6.94
CA ASN A 143 20.39 -12.52 -6.22
C ASN A 143 19.36 -11.39 -6.46
N GLU A 144 18.08 -11.75 -6.58
CA GLU A 144 17.00 -10.78 -6.66
C GLU A 144 16.60 -10.30 -5.27
N ASN A 145 16.55 -8.98 -5.08
CA ASN A 145 16.26 -8.39 -3.77
C ASN A 145 14.77 -8.06 -3.63
N PHE A 146 14.01 -9.03 -3.12
CA PHE A 146 12.62 -8.81 -2.71
C PHE A 146 12.26 -9.70 -1.53
N LYS A 147 11.19 -9.32 -0.84
CA LYS A 147 10.54 -10.15 0.19
C LYS A 147 9.12 -10.46 -0.25
N TYR A 148 8.60 -11.58 0.23
CA TYR A 148 7.23 -11.94 -0.02
C TYR A 148 6.61 -12.59 1.22
N LEU A 149 5.28 -12.55 1.30
CA LEU A 149 4.49 -13.28 2.27
C LEU A 149 3.21 -13.76 1.60
N LEU A 150 2.90 -15.04 1.78
CA LEU A 150 1.60 -15.61 1.44
C LEU A 150 0.72 -15.61 2.69
N THR A 151 -0.48 -15.06 2.55
CA THR A 151 -1.57 -15.19 3.52
C THR A 151 -2.70 -16.03 2.90
N SER A 152 -3.84 -16.16 3.58
CA SER A 152 -4.99 -16.90 3.04
C SER A 152 -5.59 -16.23 1.79
N ASN A 153 -5.60 -14.89 1.73
CA ASN A 153 -6.22 -14.12 0.65
C ASN A 153 -5.24 -13.32 -0.22
N PHE A 154 -3.98 -13.17 0.23
CA PHE A 154 -3.05 -12.24 -0.40
C PHE A 154 -1.67 -12.87 -0.64
N PHE A 155 -1.07 -12.49 -1.76
CA PHE A 155 0.37 -12.61 -1.96
C PHE A 155 0.94 -11.19 -1.90
N ILE A 156 1.71 -10.90 -0.84
CA ILE A 156 2.28 -9.57 -0.59
C ILE A 156 3.75 -9.61 -0.99
N PHE A 157 4.17 -8.70 -1.84
CA PHE A 157 5.57 -8.54 -2.27
C PHE A 157 6.09 -7.17 -1.86
N LYS A 158 7.33 -7.13 -1.40
CA LYS A 158 8.05 -5.90 -1.10
C LYS A 158 9.34 -5.87 -1.92
N PHE A 159 9.38 -4.95 -2.88
CA PHE A 159 10.57 -4.61 -3.67
C PHE A 159 11.07 -3.26 -3.20
N GLU A 160 12.27 -3.22 -2.59
CA GLU A 160 12.79 -2.02 -1.94
C GLU A 160 11.78 -1.39 -0.97
N GLN A 161 11.19 -0.24 -1.32
CA GLN A 161 10.17 0.48 -0.54
C GLN A 161 8.74 0.29 -1.07
N ASN A 162 8.58 -0.38 -2.21
CA ASN A 162 7.29 -0.53 -2.89
C ASN A 162 6.62 -1.85 -2.46
N ILE A 163 5.34 -1.77 -2.18
CA ILE A 163 4.50 -2.93 -1.83
C ILE A 163 3.61 -3.25 -3.03
N HIS A 164 3.53 -4.52 -3.38
CA HIS A 164 2.64 -5.05 -4.42
C HIS A 164 1.80 -6.17 -3.81
N ILE A 165 0.52 -6.22 -4.16
CA ILE A 165 -0.44 -7.16 -3.55
C ILE A 165 -1.21 -7.87 -4.65
N ILE A 166 -1.03 -9.18 -4.72
CA ILE A 166 -1.91 -10.06 -5.46
C ILE A 166 -3.12 -10.37 -4.61
N PHE A 167 -4.31 -10.10 -5.14
CA PHE A 167 -5.58 -10.50 -4.53
C PHE A 167 -5.94 -11.88 -5.08
N LEU A 168 -5.73 -12.93 -4.28
CA LEU A 168 -5.81 -14.33 -4.75
C LEU A 168 -7.18 -14.72 -5.30
N ASN A 169 -8.23 -14.03 -4.86
CA ASN A 169 -9.61 -14.28 -5.28
C ASN A 169 -10.10 -13.33 -6.40
N GLU A 170 -9.33 -12.30 -6.78
CA GLU A 170 -9.83 -11.24 -7.68
C GLU A 170 -9.08 -11.12 -9.03
N GLU A 171 -8.11 -12.00 -9.29
CA GLU A 171 -7.36 -12.09 -10.57
C GLU A 171 -6.56 -10.83 -10.97
N PHE A 172 -6.43 -9.87 -10.08
CA PHE A 172 -5.63 -8.66 -10.28
C PHE A 172 -4.62 -8.41 -9.16
N VAL A 173 -3.72 -7.47 -9.44
CA VAL A 173 -2.63 -7.06 -8.56
C VAL A 173 -2.66 -5.55 -8.40
N LEU A 174 -2.56 -5.09 -7.15
CA LEU A 174 -2.24 -3.70 -6.82
C LEU A 174 -0.72 -3.53 -6.81
N CYS A 175 -0.20 -2.75 -7.74
CA CYS A 175 1.21 -2.41 -7.84
C CYS A 175 1.51 -1.07 -7.18
N ASN A 176 2.63 -1.02 -6.45
CA ASN A 176 3.12 0.18 -5.76
C ASN A 176 2.00 0.83 -4.92
N ALA A 177 1.46 0.03 -4.00
CA ALA A 177 0.37 0.40 -3.11
C ALA A 177 0.76 1.62 -2.25
N ASN A 178 -0.08 2.65 -2.28
CA ASN A 178 0.22 3.95 -1.65
C ASN A 178 -1.03 4.63 -1.09
N ARG A 179 -1.98 5.04 -1.93
CA ARG A 179 -3.17 5.79 -1.52
C ARG A 179 -4.42 4.92 -1.39
N GLU A 180 -4.39 3.69 -1.88
CA GLU A 180 -5.48 2.74 -1.62
C GLU A 180 -5.67 2.53 -0.11
N ARG A 181 -6.91 2.32 0.29
CA ARG A 181 -7.23 1.90 1.66
C ARG A 181 -6.83 0.43 1.86
N LEU A 182 -6.42 0.11 3.08
CA LEU A 182 -6.32 -1.27 3.52
C LEU A 182 -7.74 -1.82 3.69
N THR A 183 -7.99 -3.00 3.16
CA THR A 183 -9.34 -3.59 3.11
C THR A 183 -9.60 -4.58 4.22
N ASP A 184 -8.55 -5.15 4.82
CA ASP A 184 -8.65 -6.28 5.75
C ASP A 184 -7.48 -6.31 6.74
N LEU A 185 -7.73 -6.80 7.96
CA LEU A 185 -6.74 -6.90 9.04
C LEU A 185 -5.63 -7.92 8.74
N GLU A 186 -5.93 -8.99 8.01
CA GLU A 186 -4.95 -9.96 7.53
C GLU A 186 -3.93 -9.29 6.61
N LEU A 187 -4.39 -8.40 5.71
CA LEU A 187 -3.51 -7.65 4.82
C LEU A 187 -2.62 -6.69 5.61
N LEU A 188 -3.20 -5.96 6.58
CA LEU A 188 -2.45 -5.09 7.47
C LEU A 188 -1.38 -5.89 8.24
N PHE A 189 -1.76 -6.99 8.87
CA PHE A 189 -0.85 -7.86 9.61
C PHE A 189 0.25 -8.42 8.71
N GLY A 190 -0.09 -8.87 7.51
CA GLY A 190 0.87 -9.40 6.55
C GLY A 190 1.92 -8.38 6.12
N ILE A 191 1.51 -7.12 5.91
CA ILE A 191 2.45 -6.03 5.64
C ILE A 191 3.34 -5.77 6.85
N CYS A 192 2.75 -5.62 8.04
CA CYS A 192 3.52 -5.40 9.27
C CYS A 192 4.54 -6.53 9.48
N LYS A 193 4.17 -7.78 9.21
CA LYS A 193 5.06 -8.95 9.31
C LYS A 193 6.24 -8.87 8.35
N ILE A 194 6.01 -8.57 7.06
CA ILE A 194 7.11 -8.39 6.10
C ILE A 194 8.11 -7.33 6.57
N PHE A 195 7.63 -6.24 7.17
CA PHE A 195 8.49 -5.19 7.70
C PHE A 195 9.19 -5.60 9.00
N ALA A 196 8.50 -6.26 9.93
CA ALA A 196 9.12 -6.75 11.16
C ALA A 196 10.21 -7.78 10.88
N ASP A 197 9.99 -8.70 9.93
CA ASP A 197 11.00 -9.66 9.46
C ASP A 197 12.23 -8.96 8.83
N GLN A 198 12.15 -7.66 8.49
CA GLN A 198 13.29 -6.84 8.09
C GLN A 198 13.93 -6.09 9.27
N LEU A 199 13.12 -5.68 10.23
CA LEU A 199 13.48 -4.79 11.33
C LEU A 199 13.82 -5.52 12.64
N PHE A 200 14.11 -6.83 12.58
CA PHE A 200 14.63 -7.72 13.65
C PHE A 200 13.57 -8.42 14.53
N PRO A 201 13.91 -9.61 15.11
CA PRO A 201 12.97 -10.51 15.82
C PRO A 201 12.35 -9.96 17.11
N GLU A 202 12.80 -8.80 17.59
CA GLU A 202 12.33 -8.22 18.86
C GLU A 202 11.02 -7.46 18.72
N ILE A 203 10.58 -7.18 17.48
CA ILE A 203 9.25 -6.61 17.23
C ILE A 203 8.21 -7.69 17.48
N ASN A 204 7.37 -7.47 18.50
CA ASN A 204 6.24 -8.35 18.75
C ASN A 204 5.06 -7.91 17.90
N LEU A 205 4.54 -8.81 17.09
CA LEU A 205 3.35 -8.59 16.28
C LEU A 205 2.24 -9.52 16.75
N LYS A 206 1.08 -8.94 17.09
CA LYS A 206 -0.13 -9.72 17.39
C LYS A 206 -1.29 -9.25 16.52
N LEU A 207 -2.03 -10.20 15.99
CA LEU A 207 -3.29 -9.95 15.31
C LEU A 207 -4.44 -10.12 16.30
N ASN A 208 -5.18 -9.06 16.58
CA ASN A 208 -6.51 -9.16 17.15
C ASN A 208 -7.51 -9.23 15.98
N PRO A 209 -8.08 -10.41 15.68
CA PRO A 209 -8.78 -10.65 14.42
C PRO A 209 -10.05 -9.79 14.22
N THR A 210 -10.56 -9.17 15.29
CA THR A 210 -11.79 -8.39 15.22
C THR A 210 -11.57 -6.89 15.16
N ASP A 211 -10.35 -6.39 15.42
CA ASP A 211 -10.20 -4.98 15.80
C ASP A 211 -8.92 -4.33 15.25
N TYR A 212 -7.74 -4.86 15.62
CA TYR A 212 -6.46 -4.21 15.32
C TYR A 212 -5.29 -5.18 15.19
N VAL A 213 -4.21 -4.67 14.63
CA VAL A 213 -2.87 -5.27 14.67
C VAL A 213 -2.03 -4.52 15.69
N GLU A 214 -1.51 -5.24 16.67
CA GLU A 214 -0.61 -4.71 17.69
C GLU A 214 0.84 -4.85 17.22
N ILE A 215 1.59 -3.76 17.30
CA ILE A 215 3.04 -3.74 17.14
C ILE A 215 3.67 -3.23 18.43
N SER A 216 4.49 -4.06 19.08
CA SER A 216 5.26 -3.65 20.25
C SER A 216 6.75 -3.60 19.93
N VAL A 217 7.39 -2.49 20.28
CA VAL A 217 8.83 -2.24 20.11
C VAL A 217 9.41 -1.84 21.46
N LYS A 218 10.59 -2.37 21.79
CA LYS A 218 11.30 -2.04 23.03
C LYS A 218 12.52 -1.18 22.75
N VAL A 219 12.65 -0.07 23.48
CA VAL A 219 13.86 0.76 23.52
C VAL A 219 14.60 0.44 24.81
N PRO A 220 15.79 -0.16 24.74
CA PRO A 220 16.54 -0.56 25.92
C PRO A 220 16.93 0.59 26.84
N TYR A 221 16.99 0.33 28.15
CA TYR A 221 17.40 1.31 29.16
C TYR A 221 18.77 1.92 28.87
N ASN A 222 19.74 1.15 28.40
CA ASN A 222 21.09 1.64 28.08
C ASN A 222 21.14 2.67 26.94
N VAL A 223 20.12 2.72 26.09
CA VAL A 223 19.93 3.76 25.07
C VAL A 223 19.28 4.99 25.71
N LEU A 224 18.21 4.78 26.49
CA LEU A 224 17.49 5.84 27.19
C LEU A 224 18.38 6.58 28.19
N SER A 225 19.21 5.87 28.96
CA SER A 225 20.10 6.43 29.97
C SER A 225 21.22 7.31 29.40
N LYS A 226 21.44 7.25 28.07
CA LYS A 226 22.41 8.10 27.37
C LYS A 226 21.79 9.43 26.91
N VAL A 227 20.47 9.52 26.89
CA VAL A 227 19.75 10.77 26.62
C VAL A 227 19.90 11.66 27.84
N LYS A 228 20.53 12.82 27.69
CA LYS A 228 20.78 13.72 28.84
C LYS A 228 19.48 14.36 29.34
N ASP A 229 19.34 14.48 30.65
CA ASP A 229 18.19 15.12 31.33
C ASP A 229 18.09 16.65 31.14
N ASN A 230 19.14 17.31 30.62
CA ASN A 230 19.18 18.77 30.56
C ASN A 230 18.97 19.31 29.15
N ASN A 231 17.89 20.08 28.99
CA ASN A 231 17.51 20.86 27.80
C ASN A 231 18.47 22.05 27.49
N SER A 232 19.69 22.05 28.04
CA SER A 232 20.65 23.15 27.92
C SER A 232 21.50 23.01 26.67
N GLU A 233 21.15 23.83 25.67
CA GLU A 233 21.98 24.42 24.60
C GLU A 233 23.31 23.71 24.28
N GLU A 234 23.22 22.52 23.69
CA GLU A 234 24.14 21.90 22.71
C GLU A 234 23.89 20.38 22.75
N PHE A 235 22.90 19.91 21.98
CA PHE A 235 22.68 18.47 21.79
C PHE A 235 23.90 17.87 21.06
N LYS A 236 24.83 17.28 21.82
CA LYS A 236 26.09 16.72 21.28
C LYS A 236 25.89 15.42 20.50
N SER A 237 24.75 14.75 20.64
CA SER A 237 24.46 13.48 19.96
C SER A 237 23.18 13.54 19.12
N LYS A 238 23.14 12.77 18.02
CA LYS A 238 21.96 12.58 17.18
C LYS A 238 20.76 12.01 17.97
N ALA A 239 21.03 11.26 19.05
CA ALA A 239 20.02 10.71 19.94
C ALA A 239 19.35 11.78 20.79
N ASP A 240 20.14 12.66 21.43
CA ASP A 240 19.58 13.73 22.27
C ASP A 240 18.66 14.65 21.44
N ASN A 241 19.10 15.06 20.24
CA ASN A 241 18.31 15.93 19.37
C ASN A 241 16.98 15.29 18.97
N TYR A 242 16.95 13.97 18.71
CA TYR A 242 15.72 13.30 18.33
C TYR A 242 14.75 13.13 19.48
N PHE A 243 15.19 12.59 20.63
CA PHE A 243 14.31 12.33 21.76
C PHE A 243 13.73 13.62 22.36
N TRP A 244 14.48 14.72 22.34
CA TRP A 244 14.00 16.01 22.86
C TRP A 244 13.16 16.81 21.86
N ASN A 245 13.47 16.78 20.56
CA ASN A 245 12.82 17.68 19.59
C ASN A 245 11.87 16.98 18.61
N ILE A 246 12.05 15.70 18.31
CA ILE A 246 11.31 15.02 17.21
C ILE A 246 10.41 13.90 17.74
N PHE A 247 10.84 13.17 18.77
CA PHE A 247 10.13 11.99 19.26
C PHE A 247 8.69 12.30 19.69
N TRP A 248 8.46 13.42 20.39
CA TRP A 248 7.11 13.85 20.76
C TRP A 248 6.23 14.22 19.56
N GLU A 249 6.81 14.81 18.51
CA GLU A 249 6.09 15.11 17.27
C GLU A 249 5.74 13.84 16.50
N ASP A 250 6.66 12.87 16.46
CA ASP A 250 6.42 11.54 15.88
C ASP A 250 5.28 10.85 16.65
N LEU A 251 5.32 10.80 17.98
CA LEU A 251 4.25 10.21 18.81
C LEU A 251 2.91 10.90 18.57
N ASN A 252 2.87 12.24 18.57
CA ASN A 252 1.65 12.99 18.29
C ASN A 252 1.11 12.65 16.90
N THR A 253 1.99 12.55 15.90
CA THR A 253 1.63 12.13 14.54
C THR A 253 1.00 10.73 14.51
N LEU A 254 1.54 9.79 15.30
CA LEU A 254 1.01 8.42 15.37
C LEU A 254 -0.38 8.36 16.00
N THR A 255 -0.75 9.25 16.93
CA THR A 255 -2.10 9.25 17.52
C THR A 255 -3.21 9.50 16.49
N HIS A 256 -2.88 10.10 15.34
CA HIS A 256 -3.80 10.25 14.22
C HIS A 256 -4.07 8.95 13.46
N TYR A 257 -3.16 7.97 13.52
CA TYR A 257 -3.20 6.76 12.69
C TYR A 257 -3.40 5.46 13.48
N CYS A 258 -2.94 5.41 14.72
CA CYS A 258 -3.12 4.27 15.62
C CYS A 258 -4.40 4.46 16.45
N GLU A 259 -5.17 3.39 16.64
CA GLU A 259 -6.33 3.35 17.54
C GLU A 259 -5.90 3.71 18.97
N GLU A 260 -4.83 3.06 19.43
CA GLU A 260 -4.24 3.25 20.75
C GLU A 260 -2.71 3.31 20.64
N LEU A 261 -2.10 4.10 21.51
CA LEU A 261 -0.66 4.20 21.68
C LEU A 261 -0.36 4.12 23.17
N ASN A 262 0.39 3.09 23.58
CA ASN A 262 0.75 2.85 24.97
C ASN A 262 2.28 2.93 25.13
N LEU A 263 2.73 3.70 26.12
CA LEU A 263 4.12 3.84 26.52
C LEU A 263 4.27 3.33 27.95
N GLN A 264 5.09 2.30 28.15
CA GLN A 264 5.29 1.69 29.46
C GLN A 264 6.76 1.41 29.71
N MET A 265 7.20 1.53 30.97
CA MET A 265 8.53 1.08 31.37
C MET A 265 8.43 -0.34 31.90
N ASP A 266 9.22 -1.27 31.33
CA ASP A 266 9.28 -2.64 31.83
C ASP A 266 10.11 -2.73 33.13
N LYS A 267 10.19 -3.94 33.70
CA LYS A 267 10.95 -4.20 34.94
C LYS A 267 12.44 -3.89 34.82
N ASN A 268 12.98 -3.88 33.61
CA ASN A 268 14.37 -3.57 33.30
C ASN A 268 14.57 -2.10 32.90
N GLN A 269 13.54 -1.26 33.09
CA GLN A 269 13.53 0.14 32.68
C GLN A 269 13.68 0.33 31.16
N ASN A 270 13.29 -0.66 30.35
CA ASN A 270 13.15 -0.45 28.91
C ASN A 270 11.82 0.24 28.62
N LEU A 271 11.81 1.16 27.66
CA LEU A 271 10.58 1.77 27.17
C LEU A 271 9.94 0.84 26.14
N GLU A 272 8.78 0.30 26.48
CA GLU A 272 7.92 -0.46 25.57
C GLU A 272 6.90 0.48 24.94
N ILE A 273 6.94 0.57 23.61
CA ILE A 273 6.02 1.33 22.78
C ILE A 273 5.11 0.33 22.09
N THR A 274 3.83 0.35 22.43
CA THR A 274 2.81 -0.52 21.82
C THR A 274 1.84 0.32 20.99
N LEU A 275 1.71 -0.05 19.71
CA LEU A 275 0.87 0.61 18.72
C LEU A 275 -0.25 -0.33 18.30
N SER A 276 -1.50 0.05 18.56
CA SER A 276 -2.68 -0.68 18.08
C SER A 276 -3.17 -0.03 16.79
N ILE A 277 -3.10 -0.74 15.66
CA ILE A 277 -3.40 -0.22 14.34
C ILE A 277 -4.67 -0.89 13.80
N SER A 278 -5.74 -0.12 13.59
CA SER A 278 -6.98 -0.61 13.00
C SER A 278 -7.07 -0.25 11.51
N LEU A 279 -8.13 -0.68 10.82
CA LEU A 279 -8.38 -0.30 9.41
C LEU A 279 -8.87 1.14 9.25
N LEU A 280 -9.15 1.84 10.36
CA LEU A 280 -9.59 3.22 10.40
C LEU A 280 -8.56 4.05 11.14
N THR A 281 -8.45 5.32 10.74
CA THR A 281 -7.60 6.30 11.43
C THR A 281 -8.44 7.06 12.47
N ASN A 282 -7.78 7.78 13.37
CA ASN A 282 -8.47 8.68 14.31
C ASN A 282 -8.84 10.04 13.69
N ASN A 283 -8.53 10.23 12.40
CA ASN A 283 -8.96 11.40 11.65
C ASN A 283 -10.39 11.21 11.12
N TYR A 284 -11.11 12.32 11.03
CA TYR A 284 -12.48 12.36 10.55
C TYR A 284 -12.57 13.14 9.23
N SER A 285 -13.39 12.67 8.31
CA SER A 285 -13.78 13.41 7.11
C SER A 285 -14.83 14.47 7.42
N ASP A 286 -15.09 15.37 6.47
CA ASP A 286 -16.07 16.46 6.61
C ASP A 286 -17.50 15.97 6.92
N ASP A 287 -17.82 14.71 6.59
CA ASP A 287 -19.09 14.04 6.91
C ASP A 287 -19.08 13.34 8.30
N GLY A 288 -18.06 13.57 9.12
CA GLY A 288 -17.95 13.06 10.50
C GLY A 288 -17.61 11.57 10.59
N LYS A 289 -17.16 10.93 9.50
CA LYS A 289 -16.75 9.52 9.51
C LYS A 289 -15.25 9.37 9.68
N ARG A 290 -14.82 8.31 10.37
CA ARG A 290 -13.39 7.98 10.47
C ARG A 290 -12.82 7.68 9.08
N ILE A 291 -11.66 8.25 8.79
CA ILE A 291 -10.98 8.08 7.50
C ILE A 291 -10.32 6.69 7.48
N PRO A 292 -10.48 5.90 6.40
CA PRO A 292 -9.80 4.60 6.27
C PRO A 292 -8.27 4.73 6.25
N LEU A 293 -7.59 3.78 6.89
CA LEU A 293 -6.12 3.67 6.87
C LEU A 293 -5.65 3.29 5.47
N ARG A 294 -4.66 4.02 4.94
CA ARG A 294 -4.08 3.79 3.61
C ARG A 294 -2.65 3.26 3.73
N PHE A 295 -2.13 2.68 2.64
CA PHE A 295 -0.75 2.16 2.61
C PHE A 295 0.31 3.19 2.99
N ARG A 296 0.16 4.44 2.54
CA ARG A 296 1.07 5.54 2.87
C ARG A 296 1.03 5.90 4.35
N ASP A 297 -0.13 5.75 4.98
CA ASP A 297 -0.35 6.10 6.38
C ASP A 297 0.35 5.03 7.23
N LEU A 298 0.17 3.75 6.88
CA LEU A 298 0.92 2.64 7.46
C LEU A 298 2.45 2.81 7.29
N ARG A 299 2.90 3.33 6.16
CA ARG A 299 4.33 3.62 5.94
C ARG A 299 4.88 4.66 6.92
N ILE A 300 4.08 5.62 7.37
CA ILE A 300 4.50 6.58 8.41
C ILE A 300 4.76 5.82 9.72
N ILE A 301 3.83 4.94 10.11
CA ILE A 301 3.95 4.12 11.32
C ILE A 301 5.21 3.22 11.25
N LEU A 302 5.41 2.53 10.13
CA LEU A 302 6.55 1.64 9.94
C LEU A 302 7.88 2.40 9.85
N ASN A 303 7.89 3.62 9.30
CA ASN A 303 9.08 4.47 9.28
C ASN A 303 9.47 4.94 10.68
N PHE A 304 8.50 5.24 11.55
CA PHE A 304 8.76 5.53 12.95
C PHE A 304 9.43 4.34 13.63
N ILE A 305 8.86 3.14 13.49
CA ILE A 305 9.43 1.91 14.05
C ILE A 305 10.84 1.67 13.53
N ASN A 306 11.04 1.78 12.22
CA ASN A 306 12.35 1.66 11.59
C ASN A 306 13.34 2.68 12.18
N ARG A 307 12.95 3.95 12.34
CA ARG A 307 13.81 4.99 12.91
C ARG A 307 14.21 4.66 14.35
N ILE A 308 13.24 4.27 15.19
CA ILE A 308 13.50 3.85 16.57
C ILE A 308 14.54 2.71 16.59
N TYR A 309 14.37 1.72 15.72
CA TYR A 309 15.24 0.57 15.67
C TYR A 309 16.62 0.89 15.05
N THR A 310 16.68 1.39 13.81
CA THR A 310 17.95 1.57 13.10
C THR A 310 18.81 2.67 13.68
N ASP A 311 18.21 3.79 14.10
CA ASP A 311 18.99 4.96 14.47
C ASP A 311 19.40 4.94 15.94
N TYR A 312 18.70 4.17 16.78
CA TYR A 312 18.92 4.17 18.23
C TYR A 312 19.19 2.79 18.84
N PHE A 313 18.72 1.70 18.23
CA PHE A 313 18.99 0.33 18.72
C PHE A 313 20.28 -0.25 18.11
N VAL A 314 20.44 -0.21 16.79
CA VAL A 314 21.55 -0.90 16.07
C VAL A 314 22.90 -0.20 16.19
N VAL A 315 22.94 1.11 16.46
CA VAL A 315 24.20 1.87 16.50
C VAL A 315 25.02 1.61 17.80
N TRP A 316 24.51 0.79 18.72
CA TRP A 316 25.12 0.61 20.05
C TRP A 316 25.41 -0.85 20.46
N VAL A 317 25.25 -1.83 19.55
CA VAL A 317 25.67 -3.23 19.78
C VAL A 317 27.02 -3.49 19.14
#